data_AF-A0A4R0IIQ8-F1
#
_entry.id   AF-A0A4R0IIQ8-F1
#
_cell.length_a   1.000
_cell.length_b   1.000
_cell.length_c   1.000
_cell.angle_alpha   90.00
_cell.angle_beta   90.00
_cell.angle_gamma   90.00
#
_symmetry.space_group_name_H-M   'P 1'
#
loop_
_entity.id
_entity.type
_entity.pdbx_description
1 polymer ?
#
loop_
_entity_poly.entity_id
_entity_poly.type
_entity_poly.pdbx_seq_one_letter_code
_entity_poly.pdbx_strand_id
1 'polypeptide(L)'
;MSRPTFIRQVTSSTTYHPDGSVDTTKDPAVWTLAHRGYSGGGRLDVWVYPTKAVALREGAALAMACGLDEDEQAVKLFKAKRYDQVMERYEATHPDTHLLRVQPAFLQYPD
;
A
#
# COMPACT_ATOMS: atom_id res chain seq x y z
N MET A 1 -19.79 19.18 -9.29
CA MET A 1 -18.84 18.79 -8.21
C MET A 1 -17.78 17.89 -8.82
N SER A 2 -16.51 18.30 -8.81
CA SER A 2 -15.40 17.44 -9.23
C SER A 2 -15.29 16.27 -8.25
N ARG A 3 -15.19 15.03 -8.75
CA ARG A 3 -14.93 13.88 -7.87
C ARG A 3 -13.62 14.16 -7.11
N PRO A 4 -13.58 14.03 -5.77
CA PRO A 4 -12.32 14.13 -5.05
C PRO A 4 -11.32 13.13 -5.65
N THR A 5 -10.20 13.63 -6.18
CA THR A 5 -9.21 12.86 -6.96
C THR A 5 -8.68 11.62 -6.23
N PHE A 6 -8.76 11.63 -4.90
CA PHE A 6 -8.21 10.61 -4.02
C PHE A 6 -9.22 9.57 -3.49
N ILE A 7 -10.51 9.89 -3.43
CA ILE A 7 -11.50 9.00 -2.82
C ILE A 7 -12.03 8.01 -3.87
N ARG A 8 -12.03 6.72 -3.51
CA ARG A 8 -12.50 5.61 -4.36
C ARG A 8 -13.42 4.69 -3.56
N GLN A 9 -14.33 4.03 -4.27
CA GLN A 9 -15.11 2.92 -3.71
C GLN A 9 -14.22 1.68 -3.71
N VAL A 10 -13.85 1.19 -2.52
CA VAL A 10 -12.99 0.02 -2.32
C VAL A 10 -13.78 -1.04 -1.58
N THR A 11 -13.58 -2.31 -1.93
CA THR A 11 -14.22 -3.43 -1.21
C THR A 11 -13.80 -3.41 0.26
N SER A 12 -14.77 -3.22 1.15
CA SER A 12 -14.60 -3.17 2.61
C SER A 12 -14.90 -4.51 3.27
N SER A 13 -15.81 -5.30 2.68
CA SER A 13 -16.13 -6.65 3.12
C SER A 13 -16.41 -7.56 1.93
N THR A 14 -16.08 -8.83 2.12
CA THR A 14 -16.51 -9.94 1.26
C THR A 14 -17.10 -11.01 2.17
N THR A 15 -18.37 -11.34 1.97
CA THR A 15 -19.08 -12.38 2.74
C THR A 15 -19.31 -13.59 1.83
N TYR A 16 -18.85 -14.75 2.28
CA TYR A 16 -19.05 -16.02 1.59
C TYR A 16 -20.17 -16.80 2.28
N HIS A 17 -21.13 -17.30 1.50
CA HIS A 17 -22.29 -18.02 2.02
C HIS A 17 -22.20 -19.53 1.74
N PRO A 18 -22.84 -20.39 2.56
CA PRO A 18 -22.84 -21.84 2.36
C PRO A 18 -23.46 -22.31 1.04
N ASP A 19 -24.35 -21.51 0.44
CA ASP A 19 -24.95 -21.77 -0.86
C ASP A 19 -24.04 -21.42 -2.06
N GLY A 20 -22.82 -20.94 -1.77
CA GLY A 20 -21.84 -20.54 -2.76
C GLY A 20 -22.00 -19.10 -3.26
N SER A 21 -22.98 -18.34 -2.77
CA SER A 21 -23.11 -16.92 -3.09
C SER A 21 -22.04 -16.09 -2.36
N VAL A 22 -21.70 -14.95 -2.96
CA VAL A 22 -20.67 -14.02 -2.44
C VAL A 22 -21.20 -12.60 -2.50
N ASP A 23 -21.27 -11.97 -1.33
CA ASP A 23 -21.61 -10.55 -1.22
C ASP A 23 -20.35 -9.71 -1.05
N THR A 24 -20.33 -8.54 -1.69
CA THR A 24 -19.25 -7.56 -1.50
C THR A 24 -19.83 -6.20 -1.17
N THR A 25 -19.33 -5.58 -0.10
CA THR A 25 -19.62 -4.18 0.23
C THR A 25 -18.46 -3.32 -0.24
N LYS A 26 -18.76 -2.13 -0.78
CA LYS A 26 -17.77 -1.13 -1.15
C LYS A 26 -18.04 0.15 -0.41
N ASP A 27 -17.00 0.68 0.22
CA ASP A 27 -17.06 1.93 0.97
C ASP A 27 -16.05 2.96 0.45
N PRO A 28 -16.30 4.27 0.67
CA PRO A 28 -15.35 5.31 0.35
C PRO A 28 -14.04 5.14 1.13
N ALA A 29 -12.92 5.10 0.40
CA ALA A 29 -11.58 5.02 0.96
C ALA A 29 -10.58 5.85 0.17
N VAL A 30 -9.46 6.17 0.81
CA VAL A 30 -8.24 6.64 0.14
C VAL A 30 -7.17 5.57 0.21
N TRP A 31 -6.22 5.55 -0.74
CA TRP A 31 -5.07 4.66 -0.64
C TRP A 31 -3.96 5.32 0.13
N THR A 32 -3.43 4.61 1.13
CA THR A 32 -2.34 5.10 1.97
C THR A 32 -1.08 4.29 1.74
N LEU A 33 0.07 4.95 1.84
CA LEU A 33 1.37 4.33 2.04
C LEU A 33 1.84 4.68 3.44
N ALA A 34 2.05 3.69 4.28
CA ALA A 34 2.67 3.85 5.59
C ALA A 34 4.12 3.39 5.52
N HIS A 35 5.04 4.16 6.10
CA HIS A 35 6.45 3.79 6.24
C HIS A 35 6.95 4.07 7.65
N ARG A 36 7.66 3.10 8.22
CA ARG A 36 8.48 3.27 9.42
C ARG A 36 9.84 2.67 9.11
N GLY A 37 10.91 3.43 9.24
CA GLY A 37 12.25 2.94 8.98
C GLY A 37 13.35 3.91 9.40
N TYR A 38 14.58 3.56 9.05
CA TYR A 38 15.77 4.30 9.45
C TYR A 38 15.77 5.77 9.00
N SER A 39 15.34 6.05 7.77
CA SER A 39 15.34 7.42 7.21
C SER A 39 14.40 8.41 7.92
N GLY A 40 13.38 7.90 8.63
CA GLY A 40 12.44 8.70 9.43
C GLY A 40 12.76 8.75 10.92
N GLY A 41 13.94 8.26 11.35
CA GLY A 41 14.28 8.15 12.77
C GLY A 41 13.32 7.25 13.57
N GLY A 42 12.68 6.28 12.90
CA GLY A 42 11.66 5.41 13.50
C GLY A 42 10.26 6.01 13.59
N ARG A 43 10.02 7.23 13.08
CA ARG A 43 8.67 7.79 12.95
C ARG A 43 7.84 6.99 11.95
N LEU A 44 6.53 6.91 12.21
CA LEU A 44 5.56 6.44 11.23
C LEU A 44 5.09 7.60 10.36
N ASP A 45 5.41 7.55 9.08
CA ASP A 45 4.95 8.48 8.06
C ASP A 45 3.81 7.86 7.23
N VAL A 46 2.79 8.66 6.91
CA VAL A 46 1.62 8.21 6.14
C VAL A 46 1.31 9.21 5.03
N TRP A 47 1.28 8.73 3.79
CA TRP A 47 0.92 9.52 2.61
C TRP A 47 -0.33 8.99 1.92
N VAL A 48 -1.06 9.88 1.25
CA VAL A 48 -2.30 9.56 0.53
C VAL A 48 -2.08 9.61 -0.98
N TYR A 49 -2.62 8.61 -1.69
CA TYR A 49 -2.50 8.46 -3.14
C TYR A 49 -3.85 8.17 -3.80
N PRO A 50 -4.01 8.55 -5.09
CA PRO A 50 -5.30 8.46 -5.77
C PRO A 50 -5.69 7.04 -6.20
N THR A 51 -4.72 6.13 -6.30
CA THR A 51 -4.92 4.72 -6.65
C THR A 51 -3.90 3.83 -5.94
N LYS A 52 -4.26 2.55 -5.74
CA LYS A 52 -3.34 1.51 -5.24
C LYS A 52 -2.06 1.44 -6.08
N ALA A 53 -2.19 1.51 -7.41
CA ALA A 53 -1.06 1.40 -8.32
C ALA A 53 -0.03 2.54 -8.15
N VAL A 54 -0.51 3.77 -7.92
CA VAL A 54 0.40 4.89 -7.62
C VAL A 54 1.05 4.68 -6.26
N ALA A 55 0.28 4.33 -5.22
CA ALA A 55 0.82 4.06 -3.89
C ALA A 55 1.91 2.97 -3.90
N LEU A 56 1.68 1.88 -4.64
CA LEU A 56 2.66 0.79 -4.80
C LEU A 56 3.93 1.26 -5.51
N ARG A 57 3.80 2.04 -6.60
CA ARG A 57 4.97 2.58 -7.32
C ARG A 57 5.82 3.45 -6.41
N GLU A 58 5.19 4.39 -5.70
CA GLU A 58 5.91 5.29 -4.79
C GLU A 58 6.50 4.54 -3.59
N GLY A 59 5.78 3.55 -3.05
CA GLY A 59 6.30 2.67 -2.00
C GLY A 59 7.51 1.87 -2.45
N ALA A 60 7.47 1.28 -3.65
CA ALA A 60 8.62 0.58 -4.20
C ALA A 60 9.80 1.53 -4.47
N ALA A 61 9.56 2.75 -4.95
CA ALA A 61 10.63 3.73 -5.14
C ALA A 61 11.28 4.13 -3.80
N LEU A 62 10.48 4.30 -2.76
CA LEU A 62 10.96 4.54 -1.40
C LEU A 62 11.77 3.35 -0.88
N ALA A 63 11.33 2.11 -1.11
CA ALA A 63 12.07 0.90 -0.74
C ALA A 63 13.46 0.85 -1.39
N MET A 64 13.55 1.15 -2.70
CA MET A 64 14.82 1.24 -3.41
C MET A 64 15.72 2.30 -2.79
N ALA A 65 15.19 3.50 -2.52
CA ALA A 65 15.92 4.58 -1.88
C ALA A 65 16.32 4.30 -0.42
N CYS A 66 15.68 3.33 0.23
CA CYS A 66 15.95 2.90 1.61
C CYS A 66 16.80 1.63 1.69
N GLY A 67 17.62 1.34 0.67
CA GLY A 67 18.65 0.30 0.73
C GLY A 67 18.36 -0.99 -0.04
N LEU A 68 17.36 -1.00 -0.93
CA LEU A 68 17.17 -2.10 -1.88
C LEU A 68 17.77 -1.83 -3.27
N ASP A 69 18.42 -0.69 -3.48
CA ASP A 69 19.06 -0.33 -4.75
C ASP A 69 20.27 -1.20 -5.11
N GLU A 70 20.95 -1.77 -4.12
CA GLU A 70 22.03 -2.75 -4.32
C GLU A 70 21.52 -4.21 -4.35
N ASP A 71 20.25 -4.42 -4.02
CA ASP A 71 19.65 -5.75 -4.05
C ASP A 71 19.26 -6.13 -5.49
N GLU A 72 20.00 -7.08 -6.08
CA GLU A 72 19.80 -7.48 -7.48
C GLU A 72 18.36 -7.92 -7.80
N GLN A 73 17.70 -8.60 -6.87
CA GLN A 73 16.35 -9.10 -7.09
C GLN A 73 15.35 -7.94 -7.01
N ALA A 74 15.50 -7.03 -6.05
CA ALA A 74 14.69 -5.82 -5.96
C ALA A 74 14.83 -4.95 -7.21
N VAL A 75 16.05 -4.77 -7.72
CA VAL A 75 16.32 -4.04 -8.96
C VAL A 75 15.61 -4.69 -10.16
N LYS A 76 15.67 -6.02 -10.28
CA LYS A 76 14.96 -6.77 -11.35
C LYS A 76 13.45 -6.58 -11.26
N LEU A 77 12.88 -6.72 -10.06
CA LEU A 77 11.46 -6.52 -9.80
C LEU A 77 10.99 -5.10 -10.10
N PHE A 78 11.78 -4.10 -9.67
CA PHE A 78 11.50 -2.68 -9.90
C PHE A 78 11.51 -2.33 -11.39
N LYS A 79 12.53 -2.79 -12.14
CA LYS A 79 12.60 -2.64 -13.61
C LYS A 79 11.42 -3.32 -14.31
N ALA A 80 10.96 -4.45 -13.79
CA ALA A 80 9.79 -5.17 -14.29
C ALA A 80 8.44 -4.56 -13.81
N LYS A 81 8.46 -3.44 -13.07
CA LYS A 81 7.29 -2.77 -12.49
C LYS A 81 6.46 -3.66 -11.54
N ARG A 82 7.10 -4.68 -10.95
CA ARG A 82 6.52 -5.59 -9.95
C ARG A 82 6.65 -4.96 -8.56
N TYR A 83 5.99 -3.82 -8.37
CA TYR A 83 6.17 -2.96 -7.21
C TYR A 83 5.70 -3.58 -5.90
N ASP A 84 4.64 -4.39 -5.95
CA ASP A 84 4.18 -5.22 -4.83
C ASP A 84 5.29 -6.15 -4.33
N GLN A 85 5.97 -6.84 -5.24
CA GLN A 85 7.06 -7.77 -4.89
C GLN A 85 8.31 -7.05 -4.36
N VAL A 86 8.56 -5.80 -4.79
CA VAL A 86 9.61 -4.96 -4.20
C VAL A 86 9.28 -4.64 -2.75
N MET A 87 8.02 -4.27 -2.46
CA MET A 87 7.57 -3.96 -1.10
C MET A 87 7.61 -5.20 -0.19
N GLU A 88 7.17 -6.36 -0.67
CA GLU A 88 7.29 -7.63 0.06
C GLU A 88 8.75 -7.96 0.39
N ARG A 89 9.66 -7.73 -0.56
CA ARG A 89 11.10 -7.92 -0.33
C ARG A 89 11.67 -6.97 0.71
N TYR A 90 11.21 -5.72 0.74
CA TYR A 90 11.60 -4.75 1.76
C TYR A 90 11.16 -5.21 3.16
N GLU A 91 9.90 -5.62 3.32
CA GLU A 91 9.39 -6.16 4.59
C GLU A 91 10.15 -7.43 5.01
N ALA A 92 10.45 -8.33 4.06
CA ALA A 92 11.15 -9.59 4.36
C ALA A 92 12.62 -9.41 4.78
N THR A 93 13.29 -8.36 4.32
CA THR A 93 14.70 -8.08 4.64
C THR A 93 14.86 -7.24 5.92
N HIS A 94 13.77 -6.65 6.42
CA HIS A 94 13.79 -5.77 7.60
C HIS A 94 12.59 -6.03 8.54
N PRO A 95 12.33 -7.29 8.94
CA PRO A 95 11.06 -7.69 9.56
C PRO A 95 10.79 -7.06 10.93
N ASP A 96 11.84 -6.80 11.70
CA ASP A 96 11.70 -6.38 13.10
C ASP A 96 11.64 -4.86 13.29
N THR A 97 12.13 -4.10 12.30
CA THR A 97 12.38 -2.67 12.46
C THR A 97 11.58 -1.82 11.47
N HIS A 98 11.20 -2.38 10.31
CA HIS A 98 10.61 -1.59 9.23
C HIS A 98 9.16 -1.96 8.94
N LEU A 99 8.37 -0.95 8.58
CA LEU A 99 7.03 -1.08 8.02
C LEU A 99 7.03 -0.37 6.68
N LEU A 100 6.51 -1.02 5.62
CA LEU A 100 6.28 -0.37 4.34
C LEU A 100 5.03 -0.97 3.69
N ARG A 101 3.87 -0.35 3.92
CA ARG A 101 2.58 -0.96 3.60
C ARG A 101 1.66 -0.04 2.83
N VAL A 102 1.08 -0.56 1.76
CA VAL A 102 -0.02 0.09 1.03
C VAL A 102 -1.34 -0.52 1.47
N GLN A 103 -2.25 0.31 1.98
CA GLN A 103 -3.56 -0.15 2.44
C GLN A 103 -4.65 0.91 2.21
N PRO A 104 -5.92 0.49 2.01
CA PRO A 104 -7.03 1.43 2.00
C PRO A 104 -7.26 1.98 3.41
N ALA A 105 -7.54 3.27 3.52
CA ALA A 105 -8.07 3.91 4.72
C ALA A 105 -9.52 4.31 4.43
N PHE A 106 -10.46 3.58 5.04
CA PHE A 106 -11.89 3.82 4.88
C PHE A 106 -12.31 5.08 5.63
N LEU A 107 -13.10 5.92 4.96
CA LEU A 107 -13.59 7.16 5.55
C LEU A 107 -14.69 6.83 6.55
N GLN A 108 -14.50 7.29 7.79
CA GLN A 108 -15.53 7.26 8.82
C GLN A 108 -16.35 8.55 8.67
N TYR A 109 -17.65 8.43 8.50
CA TYR A 109 -18.58 9.56 8.59
C TYR A 109 -19.18 9.53 9.98
N PRO A 110 -19.16 10.64 10.74
CA PRO A 110 -19.97 10.72 11.96
C PRO A 110 -21.44 10.63 11.54
N ASP A 111 -22.20 9.80 12.25
CA ASP A 111 -23.66 9.67 12.10
C ASP A 111 -24.39 11.01 12.24
#